data_AF-A0A2A6CMP2-F1
#
_entry.id   AF-A0A2A6CMP2-F1
#
_cell.length_a   1.000
_cell.length_b   1.000
_cell.length_c   1.000
_cell.angle_alpha   90.00
_cell.angle_beta   90.00
_cell.angle_gamma   90.00
#
_symmetry.space_group_name_H-M   'P 1'
#
loop_
_entity.id
_entity.type
_entity.pdbx_description
1 polymer ?
#
loop_
_entity_poly.entity_id
_entity_poly.type
_entity_poly.pdbx_seq_one_letter_code
_entity_poly.pdbx_strand_id
1 'polypeptide(L)'
;MTLRYFISLLLVSAASGALVSLEWSAWEETPNSPCSDVCGYCGLRVTAVRTCPQLYKCSGVAQKYEECAPKMCPFPRKTCCSGYVKGVLGSEFECVAATEKMPAKTKLN
;
A
#
# COMPACT_ATOMS: atom_id res chain seq x y z
N MET A 1 -39.55 43.80 -52.48
CA MET A 1 -38.84 42.61 -53.00
C MET A 1 -37.38 42.82 -52.66
N THR A 2 -36.69 42.05 -51.83
CA THR A 2 -36.75 40.63 -51.43
C THR A 2 -35.94 40.52 -50.12
N LEU A 3 -36.53 40.05 -49.02
CA LEU A 3 -36.57 38.63 -48.62
C LEU A 3 -35.36 38.23 -47.76
N ARG A 4 -35.59 38.29 -46.44
CA ARG A 4 -35.19 37.33 -45.40
C ARG A 4 -33.91 36.52 -45.64
N TYR A 5 -32.85 36.83 -44.90
CA TYR A 5 -31.90 35.81 -44.45
C TYR A 5 -31.54 36.07 -42.99
N PHE A 6 -32.47 35.66 -42.12
CA PHE A 6 -32.19 35.30 -40.73
C PHE A 6 -31.23 34.11 -40.77
N ILE A 7 -29.92 34.37 -40.82
CA ILE A 7 -28.91 33.34 -40.58
C ILE A 7 -28.80 33.22 -39.06
N SER A 8 -29.64 32.36 -38.51
CA SER A 8 -29.61 31.96 -37.11
C SER A 8 -28.24 31.36 -36.80
N LEU A 9 -27.37 32.12 -36.12
CA LEU A 9 -26.19 31.57 -35.46
C LEU A 9 -26.68 30.65 -34.34
N LEU A 10 -26.78 29.35 -34.63
CA LEU A 10 -26.89 28.32 -33.60
C LEU A 10 -25.53 28.22 -32.89
N LEU A 11 -25.39 28.99 -31.81
CA LEU A 11 -24.36 28.77 -30.79
C LEU A 11 -24.67 27.43 -30.10
N VAL A 12 -24.13 26.33 -30.63
CA VAL A 12 -24.10 25.06 -29.92
C VAL A 12 -23.08 25.21 -28.79
N SER A 13 -23.56 25.57 -27.60
CA SER A 13 -22.77 25.51 -26.38
C SER A 13 -22.49 24.03 -26.07
N ALA A 14 -21.31 23.55 -26.46
CA ALA A 14 -20.77 22.30 -25.93
C ALA A 14 -20.49 22.51 -24.44
N ALA A 15 -21.49 22.22 -23.60
CA ALA A 15 -21.29 22.13 -22.17
C ALA A 15 -20.36 20.93 -21.92
N SER A 16 -19.07 21.20 -21.78
CA SER A 16 -18.10 20.23 -21.26
C SER A 16 -18.42 20.00 -19.79
N GLY A 17 -19.42 19.17 -19.51
CA GLY A 17 -19.62 18.61 -18.19
C GLY A 17 -18.38 17.82 -17.83
N ALA A 18 -17.55 18.35 -16.93
CA ALA A 18 -16.45 17.59 -16.37
C ALA A 18 -17.05 16.34 -15.71
N LEU A 19 -16.72 15.16 -16.24
CA LEU A 19 -16.96 13.92 -15.52
C LEU A 19 -16.07 13.96 -14.28
N VAL A 20 -16.62 14.40 -13.15
CA VAL A 20 -15.97 14.26 -11.85
C VAL A 20 -16.04 12.77 -11.51
N SER A 21 -15.03 12.00 -11.93
CA SER A 21 -14.82 10.68 -11.35
C SER A 21 -14.56 10.88 -9.86
N LEU A 22 -15.28 10.15 -9.01
CA LEU A 22 -15.00 10.11 -7.58
C LEU A 22 -13.62 9.51 -7.39
N GLU A 23 -12.63 10.37 -7.19
CA GLU A 23 -11.26 9.99 -7.00
C GLU A 23 -10.94 9.90 -5.51
N TRP A 24 -9.97 9.05 -5.19
CA TRP A 24 -9.41 8.99 -3.86
C TRP A 24 -8.75 10.32 -3.48
N SER A 25 -8.71 10.63 -2.18
CA SER A 25 -7.78 11.64 -1.69
C SER A 25 -6.33 11.23 -1.99
N ALA A 26 -5.43 12.20 -1.92
CA ALA A 26 -4.01 11.92 -1.82
C ALA A 26 -3.74 10.95 -0.64
N TRP A 27 -2.67 10.18 -0.77
CA TRP A 27 -2.16 9.34 0.31
C TRP A 27 -1.58 10.23 1.40
N GLU A 28 -1.92 9.91 2.65
CA GLU A 28 -1.38 10.51 3.85
C GLU A 28 -0.51 9.47 4.57
N GLU A 29 0.77 9.77 4.72
CA GLU A 29 1.75 8.87 5.35
C GLU A 29 1.50 8.77 6.87
N THR A 30 1.71 7.58 7.44
CA THR A 30 1.51 7.28 8.86
C THR A 30 2.81 6.79 9.51
N PRO A 31 3.84 7.65 9.65
CA PRO A 31 5.21 7.24 10.00
C PRO A 31 5.36 6.58 11.38
N ASN A 32 4.39 6.78 12.28
CA ASN A 32 4.41 6.24 13.65
C ASN A 32 3.29 5.24 13.92
N SER A 33 2.75 4.61 12.87
CA SER A 33 1.74 3.56 13.05
C SER A 33 2.32 2.39 13.85
N PRO A 34 1.63 1.93 14.91
CA PRO A 34 2.12 0.83 15.73
C PRO A 34 2.17 -0.47 14.93
N CYS A 35 3.19 -1.29 15.21
CA CYS A 35 3.26 -2.64 14.68
C CYS A 35 2.27 -3.54 15.43
N SER A 36 1.52 -4.38 14.72
CA SER A 36 0.51 -5.28 15.33
C SER A 36 1.12 -6.45 16.12
N ASP A 37 2.42 -6.69 15.97
CA ASP A 37 3.22 -7.60 16.80
C ASP A 37 4.59 -6.96 17.07
N VAL A 38 5.37 -7.55 17.96
CA VAL A 38 6.61 -6.97 18.48
C VAL A 38 7.86 -7.74 18.07
N CYS A 39 7.73 -8.79 17.26
CA CYS A 39 8.85 -9.61 16.79
C CYS A 39 8.55 -10.40 15.51
N GLY A 40 9.61 -10.98 14.95
CA GLY A 40 9.57 -12.08 14.00
C GLY A 40 9.12 -11.71 12.60
N TYR A 41 8.96 -10.42 12.27
CA TYR A 41 8.20 -9.97 11.10
C TYR A 41 6.76 -10.52 11.08
N CYS A 42 6.17 -10.71 12.26
CA CYS A 42 4.79 -11.20 12.40
C CYS A 42 3.75 -10.08 12.40
N GLY A 43 4.18 -8.84 12.61
CA GLY A 43 3.32 -7.68 12.68
C GLY A 43 3.22 -6.95 11.34
N LEU A 44 2.07 -6.29 11.14
CA LEU A 44 1.87 -5.31 10.09
C LEU A 44 1.69 -3.93 10.73
N ARG A 45 2.11 -2.89 10.04
CA ARG A 45 1.73 -1.50 10.35
C ARG A 45 1.19 -0.81 9.12
N VAL A 46 0.35 0.18 9.34
CA VAL A 46 -0.15 1.04 8.26
C VAL A 46 0.94 2.04 7.90
N THR A 47 1.24 2.20 6.62
CA THR A 47 2.23 3.18 6.13
C THR A 47 1.58 4.40 5.51
N ALA A 48 0.40 4.24 4.91
CA ALA A 48 -0.37 5.36 4.41
C ALA A 48 -1.87 5.07 4.40
N VAL A 49 -2.67 6.10 4.55
CA VAL A 49 -4.14 6.06 4.43
C VAL A 49 -4.62 7.03 3.37
N ARG A 50 -5.80 6.76 2.81
CA ARG A 50 -6.53 7.69 1.95
C ARG A 50 -8.02 7.54 2.17
N THR A 51 -8.77 8.58 1.87
CA THR A 51 -10.23 8.62 2.07
C THR A 51 -10.94 8.75 0.73
N CYS A 52 -12.14 8.19 0.67
CA CYS A 52 -13.01 8.33 -0.49
C CYS A 52 -14.14 9.31 -0.14
N PRO A 53 -14.43 10.32 -0.98
CA PRO A 53 -15.50 11.29 -0.74
C PRO A 53 -16.89 10.63 -0.57
N GLN A 54 -17.10 9.47 -1.19
CA GLN A 54 -18.32 8.70 -1.07
C GLN A 54 -18.00 7.24 -0.74
N LEU A 55 -18.53 6.74 0.37
CA LEU A 55 -18.30 5.35 0.80
C LEU A 55 -18.64 4.36 -0.33
N TYR A 56 -17.72 3.42 -0.55
CA TYR A 56 -17.81 2.35 -1.57
C TYR A 56 -17.82 2.80 -3.05
N LYS A 57 -17.55 4.07 -3.34
CA LYS A 57 -17.50 4.57 -4.72
C LYS A 57 -16.10 4.59 -5.34
N CYS A 58 -15.05 4.60 -4.51
CA CYS A 58 -13.68 4.49 -4.97
C CYS A 58 -13.22 3.02 -4.98
N SER A 59 -12.61 2.57 -6.08
CA SER A 59 -12.09 1.20 -6.20
C SER A 59 -10.67 1.07 -5.62
N GLY A 60 -10.36 -0.09 -5.05
CA GLY A 60 -9.05 -0.40 -4.48
C GLY A 60 -8.96 -0.18 -2.97
N VAL A 61 -7.75 -0.31 -2.42
CA VAL A 61 -7.52 -0.27 -0.97
C VAL A 61 -7.47 1.16 -0.44
N ALA A 62 -7.93 1.35 0.80
CA ALA A 62 -7.86 2.62 1.52
C ALA A 62 -6.58 2.78 2.37
N GLN A 63 -5.83 1.68 2.56
CA GLN A 63 -4.66 1.63 3.42
C GLN A 63 -3.53 0.88 2.74
N LYS A 64 -2.29 1.31 2.98
CA LYS A 64 -1.07 0.57 2.67
C LYS A 64 -0.50 -0.02 3.94
N TYR A 65 0.11 -1.19 3.83
CA TYR A 65 0.71 -1.91 4.94
C TYR A 65 2.15 -2.31 4.62
N GLU A 66 2.95 -2.47 5.68
CA GLU A 66 4.26 -3.11 5.62
C GLU A 66 4.44 -4.06 6.81
N GLU A 67 5.31 -5.05 6.64
CA GLU A 67 5.73 -5.94 7.71
C GLU A 67 6.73 -5.23 8.63
N CYS A 68 6.67 -5.52 9.93
CA CYS A 68 7.45 -4.81 10.94
C CYS A 68 7.90 -5.72 12.08
N ALA A 69 8.75 -5.17 12.96
CA ALA A 69 9.39 -5.86 14.08
C ALA A 69 10.31 -7.03 13.66
N PRO A 70 11.50 -6.72 13.10
CA PRO A 70 12.43 -7.74 12.57
C PRO A 70 13.06 -8.63 13.65
N LYS A 71 13.14 -8.14 14.88
CA LYS A 71 13.76 -8.86 16.01
C LYS A 71 13.15 -10.24 16.19
N MET A 72 13.96 -11.27 16.35
CA MET A 72 13.50 -12.65 16.53
C MET A 72 12.54 -12.81 17.71
N CYS A 73 11.46 -13.58 17.51
CA CYS A 73 10.55 -13.93 18.60
C CYS A 73 11.18 -14.94 19.57
N PRO A 74 10.99 -14.77 20.89
CA PRO A 74 11.39 -15.78 21.86
C PRO A 74 10.46 -17.00 21.83
N PHE A 75 10.98 -18.14 22.28
CA PHE A 75 10.18 -19.33 22.56
C PHE A 75 9.03 -18.99 23.53
N PRO A 76 7.81 -19.56 23.38
CA PRO A 76 7.42 -20.67 22.48
C PRO A 76 6.94 -20.26 21.09
N ARG A 77 6.97 -18.96 20.77
CA ARG A 77 6.51 -18.49 19.46
C ARG A 77 7.47 -18.94 18.36
N LYS A 78 6.95 -19.05 17.14
CA LYS A 78 7.78 -19.24 15.96
C LYS A 78 8.77 -18.06 15.87
N THR A 79 10.06 -18.35 15.81
CA THR A 79 11.10 -17.30 15.86
C THR A 79 10.95 -16.25 14.75
N CYS A 80 10.59 -16.67 13.53
CA CYS A 80 10.31 -15.82 12.38
C CYS A 80 9.02 -16.24 11.67
N CYS A 81 8.22 -15.28 11.23
CA CYS A 81 6.98 -15.51 10.51
C CYS A 81 7.21 -15.99 9.06
N SER A 82 6.12 -16.34 8.36
CA SER A 82 6.20 -16.87 7.00
C SER A 82 6.91 -15.88 6.06
N GLY A 83 7.72 -16.39 5.13
CA GLY A 83 8.54 -15.54 4.26
C GLY A 83 9.85 -15.06 4.88
N TYR A 84 10.07 -15.30 6.18
CA TYR A 84 11.29 -14.91 6.90
C TYR A 84 12.00 -16.08 7.57
N VAL A 85 13.32 -15.99 7.65
CA VAL A 85 14.22 -16.96 8.29
C VAL A 85 15.16 -16.26 9.26
N LYS A 86 15.78 -17.03 10.16
CA LYS A 86 16.78 -16.51 11.09
C LYS A 86 18.01 -16.06 10.31
N GLY A 87 18.44 -14.81 10.50
CA GLY A 87 19.63 -14.25 9.87
C GLY A 87 20.38 -13.31 10.81
N VAL A 88 21.38 -12.63 10.24
CA VAL A 88 22.12 -11.57 10.90
C VAL A 88 22.07 -10.35 9.98
N LEU A 89 21.57 -9.23 10.49
CA LEU A 89 21.60 -7.94 9.82
C LEU A 89 22.52 -7.01 10.62
N GLY A 90 23.65 -6.62 10.01
CA GLY A 90 24.72 -5.95 10.75
C GLY A 90 25.32 -6.86 11.83
N SER A 91 25.08 -6.53 13.10
CA SER A 91 25.54 -7.30 14.27
C SER A 91 24.41 -7.91 15.10
N GLU A 92 23.16 -7.80 14.65
CA GLU A 92 21.99 -8.28 15.40
C GLU A 92 21.36 -9.52 14.76
N PHE A 93 20.85 -10.41 15.62
CA PHE A 93 20.07 -11.56 15.19
C PHE A 93 18.63 -11.14 14.92
N GLU A 94 18.27 -11.09 13.65
CA GLU A 94 16.97 -10.69 13.17
C GLU A 94 16.38 -11.72 12.20
N CYS A 95 15.07 -11.62 11.99
CA CYS A 95 14.42 -12.31 10.89
C CYS A 95 14.73 -11.57 9.60
N VAL A 96 15.12 -12.29 8.55
CA VAL A 96 15.45 -11.75 7.23
C VAL A 96 14.62 -12.46 6.17
N ALA A 97 14.36 -11.81 5.04
CA ALA A 97 13.58 -12.41 3.96
C ALA A 97 14.22 -13.74 3.51
N ALA A 98 13.38 -14.76 3.28
CA ALA A 98 13.82 -16.09 2.86
C ALA A 98 14.36 -16.13 1.40
N THR A 99 14.29 -15.00 0.70
CA THR A 99 14.83 -14.82 -0.66
C THR A 99 16.33 -14.66 -0.59
N GLU A 100 17.00 -15.79 -0.61
CA GLU A 100 18.25 -16.16 -1.29
C GLU A 100 18.42 -17.61 -0.87
N LYS A 101 18.40 -18.57 -1.79
CA LYS A 101 18.58 -19.99 -1.48
C LYS A 101 19.86 -20.13 -0.65
N MET A 102 19.75 -20.18 0.68
CA MET A 102 20.90 -20.47 1.51
C MET A 102 21.37 -21.85 1.04
N PRO A 103 22.57 -21.99 0.46
CA PRO A 103 23.06 -23.31 0.12
C PRO A 103 23.05 -24.09 1.43
N ALA A 104 22.36 -25.23 1.43
CA ALA A 104 22.36 -26.11 2.58
C ALA A 104 23.82 -26.31 3.01
N LYS A 105 24.18 -25.90 4.23
CA LYS A 105 25.49 -26.29 4.77
C LYS A 105 25.41 -27.78 5.05
N THR A 106 25.92 -28.58 4.13
CA THR A 106 25.90 -30.05 4.20
C THR A 106 26.94 -30.61 5.18
N LYS A 107 27.71 -29.78 5.90
CA LYS A 107 28.56 -30.22 7.02
C LYS A 107 28.69 -29.14 8.10
N LEU A 108 28.35 -29.51 9.33
CA LEU A 108 29.03 -28.97 10.50
C LEU A 108 30.38 -29.70 10.57
N ASN A 109 31.46 -28.93 10.57
CA ASN A 109 32.79 -29.43 10.93
C ASN A 109 32.96 -29.27 12.43
#